data_AF-A0AAV6RBL9-F1
#
_entry.id   AF-A0AAV6RBL9-F1
#
_cell.length_a   1.000
_cell.length_b   1.000
_cell.length_c   1.000
_cell.angle_alpha   90.00
_cell.angle_beta   90.00
_cell.angle_gamma   90.00
#
_symmetry.space_group_name_H-M   'P 1'
#
loop_
_entity.id
_entity.type
_entity.pdbx_description
1 polymer ?
#
loop_
_entity_poly.entity_id
_entity_poly.type
_entity_poly.pdbx_seq_one_letter_code
_entity_poly.pdbx_strand_id
1 'polypeptide(L)'
;MEHRKVYNNQTELSFRRAVWQKNVHLVLRHNQEAAAGKHSFTLGLNHLADMTTEEINEKLNGLRLEEPVPLRNYTLKDVSGLPMPQSVDWRKEGLVTPVQNQGLCGSCWAFSSMGALEGQMKKKTGILVPLSPQNLVDCSTADGNRGCRGGFISKAFSYVIRNRGVDSEKFYPYQQKVVTLMLVGWMNGWMIDTII
;
A
#
# COMPACT_ATOMS: atom_id res chain seq x y z
N MET A 1 -5.42 -24.65 -10.78
CA MET A 1 -4.96 -24.01 -9.53
C MET A 1 -4.98 -22.50 -9.72
N GLU A 2 -5.95 -21.78 -9.15
CA GLU A 2 -6.20 -20.36 -9.44
C GLU A 2 -5.23 -19.38 -8.74
N HIS A 3 -4.69 -19.75 -7.58
CA HIS A 3 -3.83 -18.87 -6.77
C HIS A 3 -2.40 -19.39 -6.54
N ARG A 4 -1.97 -20.44 -7.26
CA ARG A 4 -0.60 -21.00 -7.20
C ARG A 4 -0.07 -21.24 -5.76
N LYS A 5 -0.93 -21.71 -4.85
CA LYS A 5 -0.56 -22.00 -3.47
C LYS A 5 0.35 -23.24 -3.41
N VAL A 6 1.46 -23.12 -2.70
CA VAL A 6 2.41 -24.21 -2.42
C VAL A 6 2.60 -24.28 -0.91
N TYR A 7 2.58 -25.50 -0.37
CA TYR A 7 2.71 -25.76 1.07
C TYR A 7 3.88 -26.71 1.30
N ASN A 8 4.63 -26.52 2.39
CA ASN A 8 5.90 -27.20 2.60
C ASN A 8 5.74 -28.66 3.00
N ASN A 9 4.64 -28.99 3.69
CA ASN A 9 4.38 -30.34 4.18
C ASN A 9 2.87 -30.60 4.38
N GLN A 10 2.54 -31.87 4.66
CA GLN A 10 1.16 -32.30 4.84
C GLN A 10 0.47 -31.64 6.05
N THR A 11 1.23 -31.34 7.10
CA THR A 11 0.71 -30.64 8.29
C THR A 11 0.25 -29.22 7.94
N GLU A 12 1.09 -28.47 7.21
CA GLU A 12 0.75 -27.13 6.72
C GLU A 12 -0.45 -27.18 5.77
N LEU A 13 -0.46 -28.10 4.80
CA LEU A 13 -1.60 -28.28 3.89
C LEU A 13 -2.91 -28.54 4.65
N SER A 14 -2.87 -29.41 5.67
CA SER A 14 -4.05 -29.75 6.47
C SER A 14 -4.54 -28.55 7.29
N PHE A 15 -3.63 -27.80 7.90
CA PHE A 15 -3.94 -26.56 8.60
C PHE A 15 -4.57 -25.51 7.66
N ARG A 16 -3.92 -25.25 6.52
CA ARG A 16 -4.38 -24.26 5.51
C ARG A 16 -5.75 -24.62 4.95
N ARG A 17 -6.00 -25.92 4.73
CA ARG A 17 -7.32 -26.44 4.34
C ARG A 17 -8.39 -26.17 5.40
N ALA A 18 -8.09 -26.39 6.67
CA ALA A 18 -9.03 -26.13 7.76
C ALA A 18 -9.37 -24.64 7.87
N VAL A 19 -8.37 -23.75 7.76
CA VAL A 19 -8.57 -22.29 7.71
C VAL A 19 -9.43 -21.89 6.52
N TRP A 20 -9.13 -22.43 5.34
CA TRP A 20 -9.92 -22.18 4.13
C TRP A 20 -11.38 -22.62 4.29
N GLN A 21 -11.64 -23.81 4.83
CA GLN A 21 -13.01 -24.28 5.07
C GLN A 21 -13.78 -23.38 6.04
N LYS A 22 -13.11 -22.89 7.10
CA LYS A 22 -13.70 -21.91 8.03
C LYS A 22 -14.06 -20.60 7.31
N ASN A 23 -13.18 -20.10 6.44
CA ASN A 23 -13.42 -18.88 5.68
C ASN A 23 -14.50 -19.05 4.60
N VAL A 24 -14.62 -20.23 3.97
CA VAL A 24 -15.75 -20.56 3.08
C VAL A 24 -17.07 -20.46 3.83
N HIS A 25 -17.15 -21.04 5.03
CA HIS A 25 -18.36 -20.97 5.82
C HIS A 25 -18.71 -19.54 6.25
N LEU A 26 -17.69 -18.74 6.60
CA LEU A 26 -17.86 -17.31 6.88
C LEU A 26 -18.48 -16.56 5.68
N VAL A 27 -17.92 -16.74 4.49
CA VAL A 27 -18.40 -16.09 3.26
C VAL A 27 -19.84 -16.49 2.94
N LEU A 28 -20.16 -17.79 3.01
CA LEU A 28 -21.51 -18.29 2.72
C LEU A 28 -22.54 -17.71 3.70
N ARG A 29 -22.26 -17.75 4.99
CA ARG A 29 -23.16 -17.21 6.03
C ARG A 29 -23.36 -15.71 5.85
N HIS A 30 -22.29 -14.95 5.69
CA HIS A 30 -22.35 -13.50 5.50
C HIS A 30 -23.18 -13.13 4.26
N ASN A 31 -22.99 -13.83 3.14
CA ASN A 31 -23.71 -13.52 1.91
C ASN A 31 -25.20 -13.90 1.98
N GLN A 32 -25.55 -14.93 2.75
CA GLN A 32 -26.95 -15.24 3.05
C GLN A 32 -27.59 -14.11 3.88
N GLU A 33 -26.88 -13.58 4.88
CA GLU A 33 -27.35 -12.44 5.68
C GLU A 33 -27.45 -11.15 4.85
N ALA A 34 -26.49 -10.91 3.96
CA ALA A 34 -26.51 -9.79 3.02
C ALA A 34 -27.72 -9.87 2.07
N ALA A 35 -28.03 -11.06 1.54
CA ALA A 35 -29.23 -11.29 0.73
C ALA A 35 -30.53 -11.06 1.51
N ALA A 36 -30.51 -11.22 2.84
CA ALA A 36 -31.61 -10.88 3.73
C ALA A 36 -31.62 -9.41 4.17
N GLY A 37 -30.79 -8.54 3.57
CA GLY A 37 -30.73 -7.11 3.86
C GLY A 37 -30.04 -6.74 5.18
N LYS A 38 -29.33 -7.68 5.83
CA LYS A 38 -28.63 -7.41 7.11
C LYS A 38 -27.27 -6.73 6.93
N HIS A 39 -26.69 -6.80 5.72
CA HIS A 39 -25.41 -6.21 5.38
C HIS A 39 -25.52 -5.44 4.06
N SER A 40 -24.78 -4.34 3.94
CA SER A 40 -24.71 -3.52 2.72
C SER A 40 -23.60 -3.94 1.76
N PHE A 41 -22.92 -5.05 2.04
CA PHE A 41 -21.81 -5.58 1.23
C PHE A 41 -21.84 -7.10 1.21
N THR A 42 -21.05 -7.70 0.33
CA THR A 42 -20.86 -9.16 0.22
C THR A 42 -19.37 -9.50 0.36
N LEU A 43 -19.09 -10.74 0.75
CA LEU A 43 -17.75 -11.30 0.79
C LEU A 43 -17.49 -12.20 -0.41
N GLY A 44 -16.22 -12.34 -0.78
CA GLY A 44 -15.76 -13.29 -1.80
C GLY A 44 -14.49 -13.98 -1.32
N LEU A 45 -14.32 -15.25 -1.72
CA LEU A 45 -13.06 -15.94 -1.52
C LEU A 45 -12.01 -15.32 -2.45
N ASN A 46 -10.80 -15.15 -1.92
CA ASN A 46 -9.68 -14.59 -2.67
C ASN A 46 -8.38 -15.30 -2.25
N HIS A 47 -7.24 -14.80 -2.73
CA HIS A 47 -5.93 -15.37 -2.45
C HIS A 47 -5.52 -15.41 -0.96
N LEU A 48 -6.27 -14.75 -0.06
CA LEU A 48 -6.08 -14.76 1.39
C LEU A 48 -6.96 -15.79 2.11
N ALA A 49 -7.78 -16.56 1.39
CA ALA A 49 -8.79 -17.43 1.99
C ALA A 49 -8.22 -18.54 2.89
N ASP A 50 -6.95 -18.90 2.79
CA ASP A 50 -6.24 -19.87 3.63
C ASP A 50 -5.39 -19.24 4.75
N MET A 51 -5.53 -17.92 4.96
CA MET A 51 -4.87 -17.18 6.03
C MET A 51 -5.83 -16.91 7.20
N THR A 52 -5.30 -16.91 8.42
CA THR A 52 -6.06 -16.47 9.59
C THR A 52 -6.09 -14.93 9.67
N THR A 53 -7.04 -14.40 10.43
CA THR A 53 -7.13 -12.96 10.71
C THR A 53 -5.85 -12.44 11.36
N GLU A 54 -5.23 -13.23 12.24
CA GLU A 54 -3.98 -12.90 12.91
C GLU A 54 -2.83 -12.82 11.92
N GLU A 55 -2.72 -13.77 10.98
CA GLU A 55 -1.70 -13.72 9.93
C GLU A 55 -1.87 -12.52 9.00
N ILE A 56 -3.11 -12.16 8.67
CA ILE A 56 -3.43 -10.96 7.89
C ILE A 56 -2.99 -9.72 8.67
N ASN A 57 -3.36 -9.62 9.95
CA ASN A 57 -3.01 -8.47 10.79
C ASN A 57 -1.50 -8.33 10.98
N GLU A 58 -0.78 -9.43 11.16
CA GLU A 58 0.66 -9.41 11.35
C GLU A 58 1.41 -9.05 10.06
N LYS A 59 0.96 -9.58 8.90
CA LYS A 59 1.73 -9.49 7.65
C LYS A 59 1.29 -8.37 6.71
N LEU A 60 0.04 -7.93 6.80
CA LEU A 60 -0.56 -6.97 5.85
C LEU A 60 -0.87 -5.60 6.47
N ASN A 61 -0.95 -5.48 7.80
CA ASN A 61 -1.25 -4.21 8.48
C ASN A 61 0.01 -3.52 9.04
N GLY A 62 0.73 -2.84 8.15
CA GLY A 62 1.98 -2.13 8.48
C GLY A 62 1.84 -0.70 8.99
N LEU A 63 0.64 -0.16 9.20
CA LEU A 63 0.51 1.23 9.65
C LEU A 63 0.94 1.34 11.12
N ARG A 64 1.94 2.17 11.40
CA ARG A 64 2.38 2.48 12.76
C ARG A 64 1.93 3.88 13.10
N LEU A 65 0.86 3.98 13.88
CA LEU A 65 0.34 5.26 14.34
C LEU A 65 1.44 6.05 15.05
N GLU A 66 1.52 7.33 14.72
CA GLU A 66 2.34 8.29 15.45
C GLU A 66 1.58 8.73 16.70
N GLU A 67 2.31 9.05 17.77
CA GLU A 67 1.71 9.94 18.76
C GLU A 67 1.36 11.27 18.06
N PRO A 68 0.22 11.90 18.39
CA PRO A 68 -0.17 13.13 17.72
C PRO A 68 0.92 14.19 17.88
N VAL A 69 1.71 14.37 16.82
CA VAL A 69 2.64 15.49 16.73
C VAL A 69 1.75 16.71 16.49
N PRO A 70 1.84 17.80 17.28
CA PRO A 70 1.15 19.02 16.96
C PRO A 70 1.58 19.43 15.55
N LEU A 71 0.67 19.32 14.58
CA LEU A 71 0.91 19.72 13.21
C LEU A 71 1.10 21.25 13.22
N ARG A 72 2.32 21.71 13.48
CA ARG A 72 2.59 23.14 13.69
C ARG A 72 2.39 23.98 12.42
N ASN A 73 2.27 23.37 11.24
CA ASN A 73 2.11 24.05 9.95
C ASN A 73 1.29 23.19 8.97
N TYR A 74 0.01 22.94 9.24
CA TYR A 74 -0.89 22.50 8.16
C TYR A 74 -1.55 23.73 7.55
N THR A 75 -1.34 23.96 6.25
CA THR A 75 -2.13 24.89 5.46
C THR A 75 -3.26 24.11 4.81
N LEU A 76 -4.29 23.81 5.59
CA LEU A 76 -5.59 23.48 4.99
C LEU A 76 -6.17 24.80 4.48
N LYS A 77 -6.29 24.94 3.16
CA LYS A 77 -7.04 26.07 2.60
C LYS A 77 -8.47 25.93 3.05
N ASP A 78 -9.02 27.00 3.64
CA ASP A 78 -10.45 27.06 3.87
C ASP A 78 -11.16 27.02 2.51
N VAL A 79 -12.01 26.02 2.35
CA VAL A 79 -12.82 25.79 1.15
C VAL A 79 -14.30 26.02 1.45
N SER A 80 -14.61 26.64 2.60
CA SER A 80 -15.96 27.03 2.96
C SER A 80 -16.59 27.89 1.87
N GLY A 81 -17.82 27.54 1.46
CA GLY A 81 -18.55 28.24 0.42
C GLY A 81 -18.21 27.86 -1.03
N LEU A 82 -17.25 26.96 -1.28
CA LEU A 82 -17.03 26.45 -2.63
C LEU A 82 -18.07 25.36 -2.98
N PRO A 83 -18.64 25.37 -4.20
CA PRO A 83 -19.52 24.32 -4.65
C PRO A 83 -18.76 23.00 -4.71
N MET A 84 -19.21 21.99 -3.96
CA MET A 84 -18.64 20.66 -3.98
C MET A 84 -19.50 19.70 -4.81
N PRO A 85 -18.89 18.86 -5.66
CA PRO A 85 -19.62 17.85 -6.39
C PRO A 85 -20.20 16.79 -5.44
N GLN A 86 -21.35 16.23 -5.78
CA GLN A 86 -21.98 15.15 -5.01
C GLN A 86 -21.14 13.85 -4.99
N SER A 87 -20.30 13.65 -6.00
CA SER A 87 -19.42 12.48 -6.11
C SER A 87 -18.13 12.84 -6.85
N VAL A 88 -17.01 12.26 -6.42
CA VAL A 88 -15.70 12.38 -7.07
C VAL A 88 -15.10 11.00 -7.28
N ASP A 89 -14.57 10.75 -8.48
CA ASP A 89 -13.80 9.54 -8.79
C ASP A 89 -12.53 9.90 -9.55
N TRP A 90 -11.42 10.03 -8.82
CA TRP A 90 -10.12 10.39 -9.39
C TRP A 90 -9.56 9.38 -10.40
N ARG A 91 -10.11 8.15 -10.45
CA ARG A 91 -9.74 7.17 -11.48
C ARG A 91 -10.21 7.62 -12.86
N LYS A 92 -11.42 8.21 -12.94
CA LYS A 92 -11.99 8.74 -14.20
C LYS A 92 -11.21 9.94 -14.72
N GLU A 93 -10.58 10.67 -13.80
CA GLU A 93 -9.71 11.80 -14.10
C GLU A 93 -8.27 11.38 -14.44
N GLY A 94 -7.93 10.09 -14.37
CA GLY A 94 -6.60 9.57 -14.69
C GLY A 94 -5.54 9.92 -13.64
N LEU A 95 -5.92 10.10 -12.37
CA LEU A 95 -5.03 10.42 -11.25
C LEU A 95 -4.62 9.20 -10.41
N VAL A 96 -5.07 8.00 -10.80
CA VAL A 96 -4.90 6.77 -10.00
C VAL A 96 -4.23 5.72 -10.88
N THR A 97 -3.10 5.21 -10.43
CA THR A 97 -2.37 4.11 -11.07
C THR A 97 -3.10 2.78 -10.87
N PRO A 98 -2.77 1.71 -11.65
CA PRO A 98 -3.32 0.39 -11.42
C PRO A 98 -3.10 -0.12 -9.99
N VAL A 99 -4.02 -0.94 -9.50
CA VAL A 99 -3.89 -1.57 -8.17
C VAL A 99 -2.61 -2.39 -8.09
N GLN A 100 -1.85 -2.19 -7.02
CA GLN A 100 -0.61 -2.91 -6.74
C GLN A 100 -0.79 -3.92 -5.57
N ASN A 101 0.19 -4.80 -5.36
CA ASN A 101 0.13 -5.85 -4.33
C ASN A 101 1.36 -5.82 -3.40
N GLN A 102 1.13 -5.47 -2.12
CA GLN A 102 2.18 -5.41 -1.11
C GLN A 102 2.78 -6.78 -0.72
N GLY A 103 2.12 -7.89 -1.07
CA GLY A 103 2.54 -9.23 -0.65
C GLY A 103 2.55 -9.37 0.87
N LEU A 104 3.38 -10.26 1.40
CA LEU A 104 3.49 -10.51 2.85
C LEU A 104 4.47 -9.56 3.55
N CYS A 105 4.39 -8.27 3.22
CA CYS A 105 5.20 -7.20 3.80
C CYS A 105 4.26 -6.11 4.34
N GLY A 106 4.51 -5.64 5.57
CA GLY A 106 3.79 -4.54 6.21
C GLY A 106 4.17 -3.18 5.64
N SER A 107 4.03 -3.00 4.32
CA SER A 107 4.41 -1.82 3.55
C SER A 107 3.22 -1.00 3.06
N CYS A 108 1.99 -1.27 3.54
CA CYS A 108 0.78 -0.54 3.14
C CYS A 108 0.94 0.99 3.24
N TRP A 109 1.70 1.48 4.23
CA TRP A 109 2.04 2.89 4.41
C TRP A 109 2.83 3.46 3.23
N ALA A 110 3.73 2.67 2.61
CA ALA A 110 4.51 3.08 1.45
C ALA A 110 3.62 3.19 0.20
N PHE A 111 2.76 2.19 -0.04
CA PHE A 111 1.79 2.23 -1.14
C PHE A 111 0.80 3.39 -1.00
N SER A 112 0.30 3.65 0.21
CA SER A 112 -0.57 4.80 0.49
C SER A 112 0.14 6.13 0.17
N SER A 113 1.40 6.26 0.58
CA SER A 113 2.20 7.46 0.32
C SER A 113 2.46 7.66 -1.17
N MET A 114 2.84 6.60 -1.90
CA MET A 114 3.07 6.66 -3.34
C MET A 114 1.79 6.99 -4.10
N GLY A 115 0.66 6.34 -3.81
CA GLY A 115 -0.62 6.62 -4.47
C GLY A 115 -1.08 8.08 -4.31
N ALA A 116 -0.87 8.67 -3.12
CA ALA A 116 -1.15 10.09 -2.92
C ALA A 116 -0.21 11.00 -3.74
N LEU A 117 1.08 10.69 -3.78
CA LEU A 117 2.09 11.47 -4.50
C LEU A 117 1.94 11.35 -6.02
N GLU A 118 1.59 10.17 -6.54
CA GLU A 118 1.27 9.91 -7.94
C GLU A 118 0.13 10.82 -8.43
N GLY A 119 -0.95 10.93 -7.65
CA GLY A 119 -2.07 11.82 -7.98
C GLY A 119 -1.67 13.30 -8.01
N GLN A 120 -0.83 13.75 -7.06
CA GLN A 120 -0.31 15.12 -7.06
C GLN A 120 0.67 15.38 -8.21
N MET A 121 1.52 14.41 -8.53
CA MET A 121 2.43 14.51 -9.67
C MET A 121 1.64 14.65 -10.96
N LYS A 122 0.62 13.81 -11.19
CA LYS A 122 -0.27 13.91 -12.34
C LYS A 122 -0.94 15.28 -12.43
N LYS A 123 -1.42 15.83 -11.31
CA LYS A 123 -2.00 17.19 -11.29
C LYS A 123 -1.01 18.27 -11.69
N LYS A 124 0.27 18.13 -11.29
CA LYS A 124 1.31 19.13 -11.53
C LYS A 124 1.90 19.04 -12.94
N THR A 125 2.15 17.83 -13.42
CA THR A 125 2.93 17.59 -14.66
C THR A 125 2.07 17.13 -15.83
N GLY A 126 0.84 16.68 -15.58
CA GLY A 126 0.00 16.05 -16.59
C GLY A 126 0.38 14.60 -16.89
N ILE A 127 1.40 14.03 -16.25
CA ILE A 127 1.89 12.67 -16.51
C ILE A 127 1.62 11.79 -15.29
N LEU A 128 1.01 10.61 -15.51
CA LEU A 128 0.78 9.64 -14.44
C LEU A 128 1.89 8.59 -14.52
N VAL A 129 2.76 8.56 -13.51
CA VAL A 129 3.87 7.60 -13.43
C VAL A 129 3.76 6.84 -12.10
N PRO A 130 3.73 5.50 -12.12
CA PRO A 130 3.82 4.70 -10.89
C PRO A 130 5.15 4.95 -10.16
N LEU A 131 5.06 5.29 -8.88
CA LEU A 131 6.21 5.58 -8.03
C LEU A 131 6.57 4.38 -7.17
N SER A 132 7.85 4.24 -6.80
CA SER A 132 8.40 3.06 -6.12
C SER A 132 8.06 3.03 -4.62
N PRO A 133 7.20 2.11 -4.16
CA PRO A 133 7.03 1.86 -2.73
C PRO A 133 8.28 1.22 -2.12
N GLN A 134 9.07 0.50 -2.94
CA GLN A 134 10.31 -0.13 -2.50
C GLN A 134 11.36 0.89 -2.05
N ASN A 135 11.49 1.99 -2.79
CA ASN A 135 12.38 3.08 -2.42
C ASN A 135 12.05 3.61 -1.02
N LEU A 136 10.76 3.76 -0.68
CA LEU A 136 10.37 4.11 0.70
C LEU A 136 10.72 3.01 1.71
N VAL A 137 10.40 1.75 1.39
CA VAL A 137 10.63 0.60 2.28
C VAL A 137 12.09 0.49 2.70
N ASP A 138 13.03 0.75 1.79
CA ASP A 138 14.46 0.61 2.04
C ASP A 138 15.08 1.90 2.62
N CYS A 139 14.66 3.09 2.15
CA CYS A 139 15.42 4.32 2.37
C CYS A 139 14.84 5.27 3.43
N SER A 140 13.58 5.12 3.84
CA SER A 140 12.93 6.03 4.80
C SER A 140 13.12 5.62 6.27
N THR A 141 14.05 4.72 6.56
CA THR A 141 14.32 4.24 7.91
C THR A 141 14.87 5.32 8.83
N ALA A 142 15.73 6.20 8.31
CA ALA A 142 16.25 7.37 9.03
C ALA A 142 15.13 8.36 9.43
N ASP A 143 14.02 8.39 8.68
CA ASP A 143 12.85 9.22 8.98
C ASP A 143 11.86 8.50 9.93
N GLY A 144 12.21 7.31 10.41
CA GLY A 144 11.47 6.59 11.45
C GLY A 144 10.47 5.55 10.95
N ASN A 145 10.48 5.22 9.65
CA ASN A 145 9.80 4.03 9.14
C ASN A 145 10.65 2.77 9.37
N ARG A 146 10.05 1.59 9.27
CA ARG A 146 10.71 0.31 9.57
C ARG A 146 10.50 -0.73 8.47
N GLY A 147 10.45 -0.29 7.22
CA GLY A 147 10.26 -1.17 6.05
C GLY A 147 9.01 -2.04 6.19
N CYS A 148 9.17 -3.36 6.05
CA CYS A 148 8.07 -4.32 6.23
C CYS A 148 7.56 -4.45 7.67
N ARG A 149 8.26 -3.91 8.68
CA ARG A 149 7.77 -3.85 10.07
C ARG A 149 6.88 -2.64 10.35
N GLY A 150 6.51 -1.93 9.28
CA GLY A 150 5.57 -0.85 9.30
C GLY A 150 6.18 0.56 9.33
N GLY A 151 5.32 1.54 9.14
CA GLY A 151 5.69 2.94 8.98
C GLY A 151 4.46 3.84 8.94
N PHE A 152 4.69 5.11 8.67
CA PHE A 152 3.64 6.13 8.62
C PHE A 152 3.84 7.07 7.43
N ILE A 153 2.73 7.61 6.94
CA ILE A 153 2.68 8.35 5.67
C ILE A 153 3.44 9.68 5.78
N SER A 154 3.32 10.40 6.91
CA SER A 154 4.01 11.68 7.12
C SER A 154 5.54 11.52 7.01
N LYS A 155 6.10 10.46 7.60
CA LYS A 155 7.54 10.12 7.52
C LYS A 155 7.98 9.76 6.12
N ALA A 156 7.15 9.05 5.38
CA ALA A 156 7.42 8.79 3.97
C ALA A 156 7.50 10.09 3.17
N PHE A 157 6.60 11.05 3.40
CA PHE A 157 6.69 12.36 2.76
C PHE A 157 7.91 13.17 3.24
N SER A 158 8.23 13.15 4.53
CA SER A 158 9.46 13.77 5.06
C SER A 158 10.71 13.21 4.38
N TYR A 159 10.76 11.89 4.18
CA TYR A 159 11.81 11.24 3.39
C TYR A 159 11.88 11.82 1.97
N VAL A 160 10.77 11.84 1.22
CA VAL A 160 10.76 12.32 -0.17
C VAL A 160 11.22 13.78 -0.26
N ILE A 161 10.78 14.63 0.67
CA ILE A 161 11.19 16.04 0.75
C ILE A 161 12.70 16.15 1.02
N ARG A 162 13.21 15.43 2.03
CA ARG A 162 14.63 15.45 2.42
C ARG A 162 15.52 14.87 1.34
N ASN A 163 15.09 13.78 0.72
CA ASN A 163 15.77 13.08 -0.37
C ASN A 163 15.73 13.86 -1.69
N ARG A 164 14.84 14.86 -1.79
CA ARG A 164 14.56 15.62 -3.01
C ARG A 164 14.10 14.72 -4.15
N GLY A 165 13.10 13.90 -3.84
CA GLY A 165 12.39 13.05 -4.79
C GLY A 165 12.43 11.56 -4.45
N VAL A 166 11.91 10.76 -5.38
CA VAL A 166 11.70 9.31 -5.25
C VAL A 166 11.76 8.66 -6.64
N ASP A 167 12.20 7.42 -6.71
CA ASP A 167 12.27 6.66 -7.96
C ASP A 167 10.89 6.19 -8.44
N SER A 168 10.77 5.95 -9.75
CA SER A 168 9.61 5.25 -10.31
C SER A 168 9.63 3.75 -10.00
N GLU A 169 8.47 3.12 -10.00
CA GLU A 169 8.35 1.65 -9.86
C GLU A 169 9.12 0.91 -10.96
N LYS A 170 9.26 1.50 -12.15
CA LYS A 170 10.05 0.92 -13.24
C LYS A 170 11.54 0.82 -12.92
N PHE A 171 12.09 1.84 -12.25
CA PHE A 171 13.53 1.92 -11.95
C PHE A 171 13.90 1.25 -10.64
N TYR A 172 12.99 1.25 -9.67
CA TYR A 172 13.16 0.56 -8.40
C TYR A 172 11.94 -0.33 -8.10
N PRO A 173 11.85 -1.53 -8.72
CA PRO A 173 10.67 -2.38 -8.60
C PRO A 173 10.48 -2.99 -7.22
N TYR A 174 9.22 -3.20 -6.84
CA TYR A 174 8.84 -3.76 -5.56
C TYR A 174 9.25 -5.23 -5.35
N GLN A 175 9.93 -5.49 -4.23
CA GLN A 175 10.53 -6.79 -3.89
C GLN A 175 9.84 -7.51 -2.73
N GLN A 176 8.81 -6.90 -2.10
CA GLN A 176 8.07 -7.49 -0.98
C GLN A 176 8.93 -7.81 0.26
N LYS A 177 10.11 -7.19 0.37
CA LYS A 177 11.04 -7.33 1.50
C LYS A 177 11.90 -6.08 1.60
N VAL A 178 12.52 -5.86 2.77
CA VAL A 178 13.59 -4.87 2.89
C VAL A 178 14.81 -5.44 2.19
N VAL A 179 15.40 -4.65 1.29
CA VAL A 179 16.67 -4.96 0.64
C VAL A 179 17.68 -3.89 1.05
N THR A 180 18.83 -4.34 1.55
CA THR A 180 19.93 -3.42 1.84
C THR A 180 20.43 -2.87 0.51
N LEU A 181 20.37 -1.55 0.36
CA LEU A 181 20.84 -0.79 -0.80
C LEU A 181 22.12 -1.42 -1.39
N MET A 182 22.03 -1.92 -2.64
CA MET A 182 23.00 -1.42 -3.61
C MET A 182 22.65 0.05 -3.75
N LEU A 183 23.36 0.92 -3.03
CA LEU A 183 23.46 2.29 -3.48
C LEU A 183 23.93 2.15 -4.92
N VAL A 184 23.05 2.43 -5.89
CA VAL A 184 23.50 2.95 -7.18
C VAL A 184 24.05 4.33 -6.86
N GLY A 185 25.15 4.35 -6.11
CA GLY A 185 25.89 5.53 -5.80
C GLY A 185 26.48 5.92 -7.12
N TRP A 186 25.92 6.96 -7.75
CA TRP A 186 26.67 7.85 -8.62
C TRP A 186 27.65 7.13 -9.56
N MET A 187 27.25 6.05 -10.22
CA MET A 187 28.09 5.41 -11.22
C MET A 187 27.87 6.17 -12.53
N ASN A 188 28.78 7.12 -12.78
CA ASN A 188 29.15 7.62 -14.10
C ASN A 188 28.17 8.56 -14.83
N GLY A 189 27.68 9.62 -14.16
CA GLY A 189 27.21 10.80 -14.89
C GLY A 189 25.96 10.63 -15.77
N TRP A 190 25.18 9.58 -15.55
CA TRP A 190 23.85 9.43 -16.14
C TRP A 190 22.81 9.96 -15.15
N MET A 191 22.02 10.92 -15.62
CA MET A 191 20.87 11.49 -14.94
C MET A 191 19.97 10.37 -14.43
N ILE A 192 19.97 10.15 -13.10
CA ILE A 192 18.93 9.35 -12.46
C ILE A 192 17.72 10.28 -12.47
N ASP A 193 16.69 9.92 -13.23
CA ASP A 193 15.41 10.64 -13.28
C ASP A 193 14.72 10.51 -11.91
N THR A 194 15.21 11.24 -10.92
CA THR A 194 14.47 11.55 -9.71
C THR A 194 13.28 12.42 -10.13
N ILE A 195 12.05 11.93 -9.91
CA ILE A 195 10.86 12.50 -10.57
C ILE A 195 10.37 13.82 -9.93
N ILE A 196 11.03 14.37 -8.91
CA ILE A 196 10.59 15.61 -8.23
C ILE A 196 11.77 16.45 -7.77
#